data_AF-A0A0M0JY35-F1
#
_entry.id   AF-A0A0M0JY35-F1
#
_cell.length_a   1.000
_cell.length_b   1.000
_cell.length_c   1.000
_cell.angle_alpha   90.00
_cell.angle_beta   90.00
_cell.angle_gamma   90.00
#
_symmetry.space_group_name_H-M   'P 1'
#
loop_
_entity.id
_entity.type
_entity.pdbx_description
1 polymer ?
#
loop_
_entity_poly.entity_id
_entity_poly.type
_entity_poly.pdbx_seq_one_letter_code
_entity_poly.pdbx_strand_id
1 'polypeptide(L)'
;MASDLLVALGIVSAPEYIERRAGSRATWLTWPNICAAGCAFRAQFVVRMRDAPPSVVQVIEKEEHDHSDVLRVDVLWNETRLRGPVLSVAAWLTHAVRAHSSARCIAKLDDDAYIHLPGLEVLVREALGTVPSPESLYMGPMSWFHWYEKIFERSGFGWTFTMSWHLGASCRNVTQAEERCRHRGCGACVGPFPFASGYLGILATPLAAELIGSRQLAEDVRALAAASTLPTRSGTTQFKVMEDIWLGSLLFRQPPARALSYVALSERDDATLVSDGWGLKISTPAVVVHVKNHLAGKQLERFLATHAFKLEAHCRQEYAVRCRSGCNAFLTRAENESMALNPRFADMWSPRLEQSSLCHGSQSGAAFCRVGARKPRQCPKAPLDLLKKDRSQYFAQTKAKAAALLESLSDARWTLGLAKSGVDQVSMGRRRPVER
;
A
#
# COMPACT_ATOMS: atom_id res chain seq x y z
N MET A 1 26.47 -18.79 8.11
CA MET A 1 26.22 -17.80 7.04
C MET A 1 25.31 -16.73 7.62
N ALA A 2 25.73 -15.47 7.64
CA ALA A 2 24.85 -14.39 8.09
C ALA A 2 23.64 -14.34 7.15
N SER A 3 22.43 -14.37 7.72
CA SER A 3 21.19 -14.32 6.94
C SER A 3 21.11 -12.96 6.24
N ASP A 4 21.02 -12.99 4.92
CA ASP A 4 20.89 -11.81 4.08
C ASP A 4 19.51 -11.16 4.29
N LEU A 5 19.49 -9.87 4.62
CA LEU A 5 18.27 -9.12 4.89
C LEU A 5 17.48 -9.00 3.58
N LEU A 6 16.33 -9.65 3.48
CA LEU A 6 15.53 -9.62 2.26
C LEU A 6 14.77 -8.30 2.15
N VAL A 7 14.08 -7.88 3.23
CA VAL A 7 13.23 -6.69 3.21
C VAL A 7 13.41 -5.87 4.49
N ALA A 8 13.73 -4.58 4.33
CA ALA A 8 13.51 -3.58 5.36
C ALA A 8 12.11 -2.97 5.21
N LEU A 9 11.28 -3.08 6.24
CA LEU A 9 9.85 -2.76 6.20
C LEU A 9 9.51 -1.55 7.08
N GLY A 10 9.05 -0.46 6.47
CA GLY A 10 8.58 0.73 7.17
C GLY A 10 7.07 0.70 7.32
N ILE A 11 6.58 0.66 8.54
CA ILE A 11 5.15 0.67 8.85
C ILE A 11 4.75 2.11 9.19
N VAL A 12 4.07 2.79 8.27
CA VAL A 12 3.66 4.18 8.46
C VAL A 12 2.54 4.25 9.49
N SER A 13 2.81 4.91 10.62
CA SER A 13 1.87 5.01 11.74
C SER A 13 1.85 6.42 12.33
N ALA A 14 0.67 6.87 12.77
CA ALA A 14 0.53 8.14 13.49
C ALA A 14 0.90 7.97 14.97
N PRO A 15 1.44 9.00 15.66
CA PRO A 15 1.81 8.90 17.08
C PRO A 15 0.70 8.30 17.95
N GLU A 16 -0.55 8.71 17.73
CA GLU A 16 -1.74 8.28 18.46
C GLU A 16 -2.16 6.83 18.21
N TYR A 17 -1.62 6.15 17.19
CA TYR A 17 -2.01 4.78 16.80
C TYR A 17 -1.23 3.67 17.53
N ILE A 18 -0.98 3.85 18.83
CA ILE A 18 -0.28 2.88 19.70
C ILE A 18 -0.94 1.51 19.68
N GLU A 19 -2.29 1.46 19.75
CA GLU A 19 -3.04 0.20 19.72
C GLU A 19 -2.84 -0.57 18.41
N ARG A 20 -2.66 0.12 17.27
CA ARG A 20 -2.39 -0.53 15.97
C ARG A 20 -1.00 -1.16 15.94
N ARG A 21 -0.01 -0.43 16.44
CA ARG A 21 1.37 -0.92 16.57
C ARG A 21 1.45 -2.11 17.49
N ALA A 22 0.82 -2.03 18.66
CA ALA A 22 0.70 -3.14 19.60
C ALA A 22 -0.02 -4.36 18.98
N GLY A 23 -1.07 -4.14 18.18
CA GLY A 23 -1.74 -5.21 17.44
C GLY A 23 -0.82 -5.92 16.44
N SER A 24 0.03 -5.17 15.74
CA SER A 24 1.05 -5.76 14.86
C SER A 24 2.11 -6.55 15.65
N ARG A 25 2.61 -5.98 16.76
CA ARG A 25 3.58 -6.64 17.68
C ARG A 25 3.04 -7.94 18.28
N ALA A 26 1.79 -7.94 18.71
CA ALA A 26 1.13 -9.12 19.30
C ALA A 26 0.71 -10.17 18.26
N THR A 27 0.90 -9.90 16.95
CA THR A 27 0.45 -10.79 15.89
C THR A 27 1.52 -11.06 14.87
N TRP A 28 1.47 -10.46 13.68
CA TRP A 28 2.32 -10.84 12.57
C TRP A 28 3.78 -10.45 12.74
N LEU A 29 4.13 -9.54 13.66
CA LEU A 29 5.54 -9.32 14.02
C LEU A 29 6.13 -10.42 14.90
N THR A 30 5.33 -11.44 15.30
CA THR A 30 5.81 -12.61 16.04
C THR A 30 6.31 -13.75 15.15
N TRP A 31 6.22 -13.62 13.81
CA TRP A 31 6.75 -14.64 12.91
C TRP A 31 8.29 -14.77 13.05
N PRO A 32 8.87 -15.97 12.92
CA PRO A 32 10.30 -16.20 13.19
C PRO A 32 11.23 -15.58 12.14
N ASN A 33 10.72 -15.19 10.98
CA ASN A 33 11.51 -14.61 9.89
C ASN A 33 11.60 -13.07 9.96
N ILE A 34 11.10 -12.46 11.04
CA ILE A 34 11.31 -11.04 11.36
C ILE A 34 12.00 -10.90 12.72
N CYS A 35 13.11 -10.16 12.76
CA CYS A 35 13.81 -9.88 14.01
C CYS A 35 14.79 -8.72 13.85
N ALA A 36 15.43 -8.34 14.97
CA ALA A 36 16.40 -7.25 14.98
C ALA A 36 17.64 -7.56 14.14
N ALA A 37 18.15 -8.80 14.09
CA ALA A 37 19.35 -9.13 13.30
C ALA A 37 19.33 -10.58 12.82
N GLY A 38 19.81 -10.82 11.59
CA GLY A 38 19.89 -12.18 11.03
C GLY A 38 18.57 -12.78 10.56
N CYS A 39 17.53 -11.97 10.37
CA CYS A 39 16.25 -12.38 9.79
C CYS A 39 16.07 -11.86 8.37
N ALA A 40 15.17 -12.50 7.62
CA ALA A 40 14.80 -12.06 6.28
C ALA A 40 14.09 -10.70 6.29
N PHE A 41 13.39 -10.37 7.38
CA PHE A 41 12.70 -9.10 7.54
C PHE A 41 13.20 -8.34 8.77
N ARG A 42 13.23 -7.02 8.63
CA ARG A 42 13.36 -6.08 9.75
C ARG A 42 12.27 -5.03 9.57
N ALA A 43 11.46 -4.79 10.60
CA ALA A 43 10.42 -3.77 10.55
C ALA A 43 10.69 -2.61 11.50
N GLN A 44 10.27 -1.42 11.11
CA GLN A 44 10.25 -0.23 11.95
C GLN A 44 8.94 0.53 11.76
N PHE A 45 8.31 0.96 12.84
CA PHE A 45 7.19 1.88 12.82
C PHE A 45 7.69 3.30 12.57
N VAL A 46 7.26 3.90 11.45
CA VAL A 46 7.66 5.24 11.04
C VAL A 46 6.69 6.24 11.67
N VAL A 47 7.12 6.90 12.74
CA VAL A 47 6.30 7.76 13.59
C VAL A 47 6.76 9.21 13.49
N ARG A 48 5.82 10.11 13.20
CA ARG A 48 6.07 11.55 12.99
C ARG A 48 6.21 12.28 14.32
N MET A 49 7.31 13.00 14.55
CA MET A 49 7.61 13.54 15.87
C MET A 49 7.97 15.03 15.91
N ARG A 50 8.04 15.73 14.77
CA ARG A 50 8.36 17.16 14.78
C ARG A 50 7.28 17.94 15.51
N ASP A 51 7.72 18.82 16.41
CA ASP A 51 6.86 19.66 17.28
C ASP A 51 5.84 18.88 18.12
N ALA A 52 6.12 17.60 18.42
CA ALA A 52 5.29 16.80 19.30
C ALA A 52 5.27 17.40 20.72
N PRO A 53 4.09 17.47 21.38
CA PRO A 53 4.03 17.93 22.77
C PRO A 53 4.76 16.95 23.69
N PRO A 54 5.26 17.40 24.86
CA PRO A 54 6.03 16.55 25.78
C PRO A 54 5.32 15.24 26.16
N SER A 55 3.99 15.24 26.30
CA SER A 55 3.22 14.04 26.59
C SER A 55 3.30 12.97 25.49
N VAL A 56 3.28 13.38 24.22
CA VAL A 56 3.45 12.47 23.08
C VAL A 56 4.90 12.00 22.98
N VAL A 57 5.87 12.90 23.21
CA VAL A 57 7.30 12.55 23.20
C VAL A 57 7.60 11.46 24.24
N GLN A 58 7.21 11.67 25.49
CA GLN A 58 7.46 10.71 26.58
C GLN A 58 6.93 9.31 26.27
N VAL A 59 5.75 9.22 25.66
CA VAL A 59 5.12 7.94 25.34
C VAL A 59 5.81 7.24 24.17
N ILE A 60 6.16 7.99 23.12
CA ILE A 60 6.89 7.40 21.99
C ILE A 60 8.31 7.02 22.39
N GLU A 61 8.97 7.79 23.27
CA GLU A 61 10.29 7.43 23.81
C GLU A 61 10.24 6.18 24.67
N LYS A 62 9.20 6.05 25.51
CA LYS A 62 8.96 4.81 26.24
C LYS A 62 8.73 3.64 25.29
N GLU A 63 7.89 3.81 24.26
CA GLU A 63 7.62 2.77 23.27
C GLU A 63 8.90 2.36 22.50
N GLU A 64 9.72 3.33 22.09
CA GLU A 64 11.00 3.09 21.42
C GLU A 64 11.97 2.34 22.35
N HIS A 65 12.04 2.72 23.63
CA HIS A 65 12.86 2.03 24.62
C HIS A 65 12.42 0.58 24.83
N ASP A 66 11.11 0.34 24.97
CA ASP A 66 10.56 -0.97 25.29
C ASP A 66 10.64 -1.95 24.10
N HIS A 67 10.62 -1.45 22.85
CA HIS A 67 10.49 -2.31 21.65
C HIS A 67 11.62 -2.19 20.63
N SER A 68 12.41 -1.11 20.64
CA SER A 68 13.50 -0.86 19.69
C SER A 68 13.11 -0.96 18.21
N ASP A 69 11.82 -0.73 17.89
CA ASP A 69 11.25 -0.86 16.55
C ASP A 69 10.54 0.42 16.08
N VAL A 70 10.75 1.55 16.76
CA VAL A 70 10.18 2.86 16.40
C VAL A 70 11.25 3.68 15.68
N LEU A 71 10.92 4.19 14.50
CA LEU A 71 11.68 5.22 13.80
C LEU A 71 10.95 6.55 13.92
N ARG A 72 11.50 7.45 14.73
CA ARG A 72 11.03 8.84 14.82
C ARG A 72 11.49 9.62 13.58
N VAL A 73 10.56 10.21 12.85
CA VAL A 73 10.85 11.04 11.66
C VAL A 73 10.49 12.50 11.88
N ASP A 74 11.27 13.38 11.25
CA ASP A 74 11.11 14.84 11.30
C ASP A 74 9.97 15.32 10.39
N VAL A 75 8.76 14.88 10.72
CA VAL A 75 7.49 15.29 10.10
C VAL A 75 6.58 15.76 11.22
N LEU A 76 5.81 16.83 10.98
CA LEU A 76 4.91 17.39 11.97
C LEU A 76 3.98 16.30 12.54
N TRP A 77 3.99 16.15 13.88
CA TRP A 77 3.38 15.00 14.55
C TRP A 77 1.88 14.86 14.27
N ASN A 78 1.16 15.98 14.23
CA ASN A 78 -0.27 16.08 13.99
C ASN A 78 -0.60 16.42 12.52
N GLU A 79 0.35 16.23 11.60
CA GLU A 79 0.08 16.46 10.18
C GLU A 79 -1.13 15.61 9.75
N THR A 80 -2.02 16.20 8.98
CA THR A 80 -3.28 15.55 8.61
C THR A 80 -3.05 14.51 7.50
N ARG A 81 -4.12 13.81 7.11
CA ARG A 81 -4.10 12.98 5.89
C ARG A 81 -3.78 13.76 4.61
N LEU A 82 -3.79 15.10 4.66
CA LEU A 82 -3.37 15.92 3.53
C LEU A 82 -1.95 15.56 3.08
N ARG A 83 -1.00 15.42 4.01
CA ARG A 83 0.42 15.27 3.65
C ARG A 83 1.19 14.27 4.49
N GLY A 84 0.69 13.96 5.68
CA GLY A 84 1.36 13.13 6.66
C GLY A 84 1.89 11.82 6.08
N PRO A 85 1.04 11.03 5.39
CA PRO A 85 1.47 9.78 4.76
C PRO A 85 2.61 9.97 3.75
N VAL A 86 2.50 10.95 2.85
CA VAL A 86 3.53 11.22 1.81
C VAL A 86 4.87 11.58 2.44
N LEU A 87 4.86 12.52 3.40
CA LEU A 87 6.07 12.98 4.07
C LEU A 87 6.71 11.85 4.90
N SER A 88 5.90 11.02 5.56
CA SER A 88 6.39 9.84 6.27
C SER A 88 7.02 8.80 5.35
N VAL A 89 6.41 8.54 4.18
CA VAL A 89 6.98 7.61 3.19
C VAL A 89 8.31 8.14 2.65
N ALA A 90 8.39 9.43 2.31
CA ALA A 90 9.65 10.04 1.85
C ALA A 90 10.75 9.96 2.93
N ALA A 91 10.41 10.24 4.19
CA ALA A 91 11.34 10.12 5.32
C ALA A 91 11.80 8.68 5.53
N TRP A 92 10.88 7.71 5.45
CA TRP A 92 11.18 6.28 5.53
C TRP A 92 12.14 5.84 4.44
N LEU A 93 11.84 6.13 3.16
CA LEU A 93 12.71 5.72 2.04
C LEU A 93 14.12 6.30 2.20
N THR A 94 14.22 7.57 2.62
CA THR A 94 15.51 8.24 2.87
C THR A 94 16.30 7.55 3.98
N HIS A 95 15.64 7.20 5.10
CA HIS A 95 16.28 6.47 6.19
C HIS A 95 16.68 5.06 5.77
N ALA A 96 15.76 4.31 5.17
CA ALA A 96 15.91 2.90 4.92
C ALA A 96 17.03 2.57 3.92
N VAL A 97 17.18 3.38 2.86
CA VAL A 97 18.30 3.24 1.92
C VAL A 97 19.67 3.41 2.61
N ARG A 98 19.76 4.27 3.63
CA ARG A 98 21.01 4.51 4.38
C ARG A 98 21.25 3.46 5.45
N ALA A 99 20.23 3.19 6.27
CA ALA A 99 20.34 2.33 7.45
C ALA A 99 20.27 0.84 7.12
N HIS A 100 19.61 0.47 6.02
CA HIS A 100 19.40 -0.91 5.57
C HIS A 100 19.87 -1.09 4.13
N SER A 101 21.02 -0.52 3.78
CA SER A 101 21.61 -0.60 2.43
C SER A 101 21.91 -2.02 1.98
N SER A 102 22.07 -2.96 2.92
CA SER A 102 22.23 -4.39 2.63
C SER A 102 20.91 -5.12 2.38
N ALA A 103 19.76 -4.49 2.64
CA ALA A 103 18.49 -5.11 2.33
C ALA A 103 18.33 -5.25 0.81
N ARG A 104 17.77 -6.36 0.32
CA ARG A 104 17.48 -6.51 -1.11
C ARG A 104 16.31 -5.62 -1.56
N CYS A 105 15.33 -5.43 -0.68
CA CYS A 105 14.18 -4.57 -0.92
C CYS A 105 13.89 -3.63 0.26
N ILE A 106 13.32 -2.47 -0.05
CA ILE A 106 12.70 -1.54 0.90
C ILE A 106 11.20 -1.56 0.70
N ALA A 107 10.43 -1.72 1.77
CA ALA A 107 8.98 -1.81 1.72
C ALA A 107 8.29 -0.77 2.60
N LYS A 108 7.12 -0.32 2.17
CA LYS A 108 6.15 0.49 2.93
C LYS A 108 4.93 -0.36 3.26
N LEU A 109 4.46 -0.28 4.49
CA LEU A 109 3.22 -0.88 4.95
C LEU A 109 2.36 0.17 5.68
N ASP A 110 1.03 0.08 5.57
CA ASP A 110 0.11 0.78 6.48
C ASP A 110 -0.03 0.06 7.82
N ASP A 111 -0.19 0.81 8.91
CA ASP A 111 -0.38 0.24 10.26
C ASP A 111 -1.74 -0.47 10.48
N ASP A 112 -2.61 -0.49 9.47
CA ASP A 112 -3.85 -1.25 9.44
C ASP A 112 -3.80 -2.46 8.50
N ALA A 113 -2.61 -2.94 8.15
CA ALA A 113 -2.41 -4.15 7.37
C ALA A 113 -1.77 -5.30 8.18
N TYR A 114 -2.26 -6.51 7.93
CA TYR A 114 -1.69 -7.77 8.42
C TYR A 114 -0.88 -8.44 7.31
N ILE A 115 0.30 -8.97 7.65
CA ILE A 115 1.14 -9.74 6.72
C ILE A 115 1.35 -11.18 7.23
N HIS A 116 1.15 -12.17 6.38
CA HIS A 116 1.69 -13.51 6.57
C HIS A 116 3.14 -13.55 6.06
N LEU A 117 4.11 -13.25 6.94
CA LEU A 117 5.51 -13.04 6.57
C LEU A 117 6.19 -14.23 5.88
N PRO A 118 5.96 -15.50 6.27
CA PRO A 118 6.56 -16.63 5.56
C PRO A 118 6.11 -16.70 4.09
N GLY A 119 4.84 -16.35 3.81
CA GLY A 119 4.29 -16.30 2.46
C GLY A 119 4.88 -15.14 1.66
N LEU A 120 5.02 -13.97 2.29
CA LEU A 120 5.63 -12.80 1.66
C LEU A 120 7.10 -13.05 1.30
N GLU A 121 7.84 -13.77 2.16
CA GLU A 121 9.24 -14.12 1.89
C GLU A 121 9.40 -14.92 0.60
N VAL A 122 8.64 -16.00 0.47
CA VAL A 122 8.68 -16.87 -0.73
C VAL A 122 8.34 -16.06 -1.97
N LEU A 123 7.32 -15.20 -1.88
CA LEU A 123 6.86 -14.39 -2.99
C LEU A 123 7.92 -13.36 -3.42
N VAL A 124 8.53 -12.63 -2.47
CA VAL A 124 9.58 -11.64 -2.78
C VAL A 124 10.82 -12.33 -3.37
N ARG A 125 11.22 -13.50 -2.85
CA ARG A 125 12.34 -14.27 -3.41
C ARG A 125 12.04 -14.75 -4.83
N GLU A 126 10.85 -15.27 -5.09
CA GLU A 126 10.42 -15.69 -6.44
C GLU A 126 10.42 -14.50 -7.40
N ALA A 127 9.91 -13.35 -6.99
CA ALA A 127 9.91 -12.14 -7.80
C ALA A 127 11.34 -11.70 -8.16
N LEU A 128 12.21 -11.54 -7.17
CA LEU A 128 13.60 -11.15 -7.40
C LEU A 128 14.39 -12.15 -8.25
N GLY A 129 14.05 -13.45 -8.20
CA GLY A 129 14.69 -14.48 -9.01
C GLY A 129 14.18 -14.57 -10.45
N THR A 130 13.04 -13.95 -10.77
CA THR A 130 12.33 -14.17 -12.04
C THR A 130 12.17 -12.92 -12.89
N VAL A 131 12.05 -11.74 -12.28
CA VAL A 131 11.83 -10.50 -13.05
C VAL A 131 13.06 -10.15 -13.90
N PRO A 132 12.89 -9.53 -15.09
CA PRO A 132 14.01 -9.18 -15.96
C PRO A 132 15.00 -8.17 -15.36
N SER A 133 14.53 -7.29 -14.47
CA SER A 133 15.34 -6.24 -13.85
C SER A 133 15.07 -6.19 -12.35
N PRO A 134 15.66 -7.12 -11.56
CA PRO A 134 15.39 -7.22 -10.12
C PRO A 134 15.81 -5.98 -9.34
N GLU A 135 16.84 -5.26 -9.79
CA GLU A 135 17.29 -4.00 -9.19
C GLU A 135 16.31 -2.82 -9.40
N SER A 136 15.33 -3.01 -10.28
CA SER A 136 14.30 -2.02 -10.61
C SER A 136 12.90 -2.59 -10.37
N LEU A 137 12.79 -3.54 -9.43
CA LEU A 137 11.53 -4.12 -9.03
C LEU A 137 10.68 -3.11 -8.25
N TYR A 138 9.41 -3.00 -8.64
CA TYR A 138 8.37 -2.35 -7.87
C TYR A 138 7.14 -3.26 -7.78
N MET A 139 6.75 -3.62 -6.56
CA MET A 139 5.80 -4.69 -6.30
C MET A 139 4.73 -4.27 -5.30
N GLY A 140 3.50 -4.77 -5.49
CA GLY A 140 2.38 -4.52 -4.60
C GLY A 140 1.03 -4.71 -5.29
N PRO A 141 -0.08 -4.24 -4.69
CA PRO A 141 -1.42 -4.29 -5.28
C PRO A 141 -1.52 -3.33 -6.47
N MET A 142 -1.10 -3.72 -7.66
CA MET A 142 -0.97 -2.79 -8.78
C MET A 142 -2.32 -2.26 -9.26
N SER A 143 -2.43 -0.94 -9.36
CA SER A 143 -3.58 -0.20 -9.92
C SER A 143 -3.07 0.90 -10.86
N TRP A 144 -3.99 1.61 -11.54
CA TRP A 144 -3.63 2.67 -12.51
C TRP A 144 -4.41 3.96 -12.27
N PHE A 145 -3.69 5.09 -12.26
CA PHE A 145 -4.25 6.45 -12.20
C PHE A 145 -3.48 7.42 -13.08
N HIS A 146 -4.08 8.59 -13.31
CA HIS A 146 -3.37 9.79 -13.73
C HIS A 146 -3.13 10.70 -12.52
N TRP A 147 -2.24 11.67 -12.68
CA TRP A 147 -1.82 12.56 -11.60
C TRP A 147 -1.63 13.99 -12.08
N TYR A 148 -2.10 14.95 -11.29
CA TYR A 148 -1.80 16.36 -11.46
C TYR A 148 -0.66 16.75 -10.53
N GLU A 149 0.53 16.85 -11.10
CA GLU A 149 1.76 17.12 -10.35
C GLU A 149 1.67 18.37 -9.48
N LYS A 150 1.28 19.50 -10.06
CA LYS A 150 1.33 20.81 -9.38
C LYS A 150 0.37 20.93 -8.19
N ILE A 151 -0.69 20.13 -8.18
CA ILE A 151 -1.71 20.19 -7.13
C ILE A 151 -1.78 18.89 -6.32
N PHE A 152 -0.97 17.88 -6.63
CA PHE A 152 -0.96 16.59 -5.94
C PHE A 152 -2.32 15.86 -5.93
N GLU A 153 -3.09 15.99 -7.02
CA GLU A 153 -4.41 15.37 -7.15
C GLU A 153 -4.38 14.19 -8.14
N ARG A 154 -5.01 13.07 -7.76
CA ARG A 154 -5.27 11.96 -8.69
C ARG A 154 -6.38 12.30 -9.70
N SER A 155 -6.33 11.65 -10.85
CA SER A 155 -7.37 11.74 -11.89
C SER A 155 -7.63 10.41 -12.59
N GLY A 156 -8.88 10.20 -13.01
CA GLY A 156 -9.34 8.90 -13.49
C GLY A 156 -9.44 7.86 -12.36
N PHE A 157 -9.81 6.61 -12.68
CA PHE A 157 -9.79 5.48 -11.76
C PHE A 157 -9.82 4.16 -12.56
N GLY A 158 -8.89 3.21 -12.34
CA GLY A 158 -8.95 1.84 -12.87
C GLY A 158 -8.50 0.78 -11.84
N TRP A 159 -9.42 -0.10 -11.40
CA TRP A 159 -9.21 -1.00 -10.22
C TRP A 159 -8.36 -2.22 -10.58
N THR A 160 -8.28 -2.59 -11.86
CA THR A 160 -7.52 -3.74 -12.33
C THR A 160 -7.23 -3.60 -13.82
N PHE A 161 -6.17 -4.26 -14.29
CA PHE A 161 -5.89 -4.50 -15.71
C PHE A 161 -7.17 -4.87 -16.50
N THR A 162 -7.94 -5.84 -16.01
CA THR A 162 -9.14 -6.38 -16.69
C THR A 162 -10.34 -5.44 -16.64
N MET A 163 -10.47 -4.56 -15.63
CA MET A 163 -11.52 -3.51 -15.62
C MET A 163 -11.13 -2.29 -16.44
N SER A 164 -9.86 -1.89 -16.45
CA SER A 164 -9.36 -0.87 -17.39
C SER A 164 -9.51 -1.34 -18.85
N TRP A 165 -9.42 -2.66 -19.07
CA TRP A 165 -9.64 -3.35 -20.35
C TRP A 165 -11.12 -3.56 -20.72
N HIS A 166 -11.97 -4.08 -19.82
CA HIS A 166 -13.42 -4.26 -20.08
C HIS A 166 -14.18 -2.93 -20.11
N LEU A 167 -13.71 -1.94 -19.37
CA LEU A 167 -14.03 -0.54 -19.63
C LEU A 167 -13.11 -0.05 -20.75
N GLY A 168 -13.13 -0.67 -21.93
CA GLY A 168 -12.61 -0.04 -23.16
C GLY A 168 -13.22 1.35 -23.42
N ALA A 169 -14.19 1.77 -22.61
CA ALA A 169 -14.71 3.12 -22.47
C ALA A 169 -13.95 4.07 -21.53
N SER A 170 -13.04 3.62 -20.64
CA SER A 170 -12.26 4.47 -19.72
C SER A 170 -10.93 4.95 -20.30
N CYS A 171 -10.49 4.42 -21.45
CA CYS A 171 -9.53 5.14 -22.29
C CYS A 171 -10.16 6.42 -22.90
N ARG A 172 -11.50 6.56 -22.90
CA ARG A 172 -12.15 7.86 -23.14
C ARG A 172 -11.88 8.88 -22.04
N ASN A 173 -11.39 8.46 -20.86
CA ASN A 173 -10.91 9.38 -19.83
C ASN A 173 -9.48 9.84 -20.06
N VAL A 174 -8.71 9.27 -20.99
CA VAL A 174 -7.46 9.92 -21.44
C VAL A 174 -7.85 11.08 -22.33
N THR A 175 -8.77 10.89 -23.28
CA THR A 175 -9.34 11.98 -24.10
C THR A 175 -10.11 13.01 -23.26
N GLN A 176 -10.97 12.61 -22.31
CA GLN A 176 -11.62 13.54 -21.38
C GLN A 176 -10.65 14.15 -20.36
N ALA A 177 -9.62 13.44 -19.90
CA ALA A 177 -8.59 14.06 -19.04
C ALA A 177 -7.80 15.06 -19.87
N GLU A 178 -7.33 14.73 -21.07
CA GLU A 178 -6.66 15.64 -22.00
C GLU A 178 -7.55 16.83 -22.36
N GLU A 179 -8.83 16.62 -22.68
CA GLU A 179 -9.83 17.68 -22.95
C GLU A 179 -10.11 18.53 -21.70
N ARG A 180 -10.28 17.93 -20.52
CA ARG A 180 -10.41 18.67 -19.25
C ARG A 180 -9.10 19.40 -18.89
N CYS A 181 -7.96 18.89 -19.35
CA CYS A 181 -6.64 19.53 -19.23
C CYS A 181 -6.40 20.64 -20.26
N ARG A 182 -7.29 20.82 -21.26
CA ARG A 182 -7.27 22.00 -22.13
C ARG A 182 -7.78 23.27 -21.44
N HIS A 183 -8.41 23.15 -20.27
CA HIS A 183 -8.83 24.30 -19.48
C HIS A 183 -7.62 24.91 -18.73
N ARG A 184 -7.35 26.19 -19.01
CA ARG A 184 -6.32 27.02 -18.38
C ARG A 184 -6.34 26.84 -16.85
N GLY A 185 -5.25 26.32 -16.28
CA GLY A 185 -5.05 26.29 -14.82
C GLY A 185 -4.84 24.92 -14.20
N CYS A 186 -5.17 23.82 -14.89
CA CYS A 186 -4.75 22.49 -14.45
C CYS A 186 -3.30 22.27 -14.90
N GLY A 187 -2.37 21.98 -13.99
CA GLY A 187 -1.00 21.57 -14.37
C GLY A 187 -0.99 20.38 -15.34
N ALA A 188 0.15 20.09 -15.97
CA ALA A 188 0.29 18.92 -16.83
C ALA A 188 -0.14 17.65 -16.07
N CYS A 189 -1.21 17.01 -16.56
CA CYS A 189 -1.64 15.72 -16.05
C CYS A 189 -0.70 14.66 -16.61
N VAL A 190 -0.20 13.77 -15.76
CA VAL A 190 0.68 12.66 -16.16
C VAL A 190 -0.04 11.33 -16.01
N GLY A 191 0.26 10.39 -16.90
CA GLY A 191 -0.25 9.03 -16.86
C GLY A 191 -1.17 8.66 -18.02
N PRO A 192 -1.88 7.52 -17.92
CA PRO A 192 -1.97 6.69 -16.73
C PRO A 192 -0.65 5.96 -16.44
N PHE A 193 -0.38 5.67 -15.17
CA PHE A 193 0.80 4.92 -14.75
C PHE A 193 0.44 3.85 -13.72
N PRO A 194 1.21 2.75 -13.66
CA PRO A 194 1.07 1.73 -12.62
C PRO A 194 1.57 2.24 -11.27
N PHE A 195 0.90 1.84 -10.18
CA PHE A 195 1.36 2.08 -8.82
C PHE A 195 0.87 0.97 -7.88
N ALA A 196 1.62 0.69 -6.82
CA ALA A 196 1.22 -0.24 -5.77
C ALA A 196 0.19 0.44 -4.86
N SER A 197 -1.09 0.09 -5.01
CA SER A 197 -2.20 0.71 -4.30
C SER A 197 -2.34 0.25 -2.85
N GLY A 198 -2.72 1.20 -2.00
CA GLY A 198 -3.07 0.99 -0.61
C GLY A 198 -1.88 0.62 0.26
N TYR A 199 -2.00 -0.55 0.90
CA TYR A 199 -1.34 -0.81 2.16
C TYR A 199 0.06 -1.43 2.04
N LEU A 200 0.48 -1.97 0.90
CA LEU A 200 1.84 -2.52 0.72
C LEU A 200 2.47 -2.05 -0.60
N GLY A 201 3.68 -1.50 -0.51
CA GLY A 201 4.54 -1.27 -1.67
C GLY A 201 5.96 -1.74 -1.37
N ILE A 202 6.59 -2.45 -2.30
CA ILE A 202 7.96 -2.98 -2.16
C ILE A 202 8.78 -2.51 -3.35
N LEU A 203 9.91 -1.88 -3.10
CA LEU A 203 10.89 -1.46 -4.10
C LEU A 203 12.18 -2.26 -3.88
N ALA A 204 12.87 -2.60 -4.96
CA ALA A 204 14.28 -2.98 -4.85
C ALA A 204 15.08 -1.83 -4.21
N THR A 205 16.07 -2.16 -3.38
CA THR A 205 16.86 -1.14 -2.69
C THR A 205 17.57 -0.17 -3.65
N PRO A 206 18.16 -0.62 -4.78
CA PRO A 206 18.74 0.32 -5.75
C PRO A 206 17.72 1.25 -6.40
N LEU A 207 16.49 0.77 -6.68
CA LEU A 207 15.41 1.64 -7.16
C LEU A 207 15.04 2.70 -6.13
N ALA A 208 14.90 2.31 -4.86
CA ALA A 208 14.64 3.26 -3.78
C ALA A 208 15.79 4.29 -3.65
N ALA A 209 17.04 3.86 -3.80
CA ALA A 209 18.22 4.72 -3.77
C ALA A 209 18.24 5.75 -4.90
N GLU A 210 17.92 5.34 -6.13
CA GLU A 210 17.79 6.24 -7.28
C GLU A 210 16.66 7.26 -7.06
N LEU A 211 15.53 6.80 -6.53
CA LEU A 211 14.37 7.65 -6.24
C LEU A 211 14.68 8.74 -5.20
N ILE A 212 15.34 8.39 -4.08
CA ILE A 212 15.71 9.38 -3.05
C ILE A 212 16.80 10.35 -3.52
N GLY A 213 17.61 9.95 -4.51
CA GLY A 213 18.58 10.82 -5.16
C GLY A 213 17.95 11.76 -6.20
N SER A 214 16.68 11.56 -6.56
CA SER A 214 16.01 12.35 -7.59
C SER A 214 15.67 13.76 -7.09
N ARG A 215 15.93 14.75 -7.97
CA ARG A 215 15.56 16.15 -7.73
C ARG A 215 14.05 16.30 -7.51
N GLN A 216 13.24 15.54 -8.25
CA GLN A 216 11.79 15.62 -8.17
C GLN A 216 11.23 15.21 -6.81
N LEU A 217 11.77 14.15 -6.18
CA LEU A 217 11.35 13.77 -4.83
C LEU A 217 11.60 14.93 -3.86
N ALA A 218 12.78 15.54 -3.94
CA ALA A 218 13.14 16.66 -3.08
C ALA A 218 12.27 17.91 -3.33
N GLU A 219 11.85 18.16 -4.57
CA GLU A 219 10.93 19.24 -4.92
C GLU A 219 9.51 18.98 -4.43
N ASP A 220 8.96 17.78 -4.67
CA ASP A 220 7.63 17.37 -4.22
C ASP A 220 7.52 17.44 -2.68
N VAL A 221 8.51 16.90 -1.95
CA VAL A 221 8.55 16.93 -0.48
C VAL A 221 8.60 18.37 0.04
N ARG A 222 9.42 19.25 -0.57
CA ARG A 222 9.47 20.68 -0.20
C ARG A 222 8.14 21.38 -0.43
N ALA A 223 7.54 21.16 -1.61
CA ALA A 223 6.29 21.80 -1.98
C ALA A 223 5.15 21.37 -1.04
N LEU A 224 5.05 20.07 -0.73
CA LEU A 224 4.09 19.55 0.23
C LEU A 224 4.34 20.08 1.64
N ALA A 225 5.58 20.08 2.11
CA ALA A 225 5.92 20.58 3.45
C ALA A 225 5.64 22.08 3.61
N ALA A 226 5.82 22.87 2.56
CA ALA A 226 5.62 24.33 2.57
C ALA A 226 4.16 24.76 2.33
N ALA A 227 3.32 23.91 1.72
CA ALA A 227 1.93 24.25 1.48
C ALA A 227 1.18 24.51 2.80
N SER A 228 0.20 25.40 2.84
CA SER A 228 -0.75 25.47 3.97
C SER A 228 -2.07 24.80 3.60
N THR A 229 -2.42 24.84 2.32
CA THR A 229 -3.55 24.17 1.69
C THR A 229 -3.10 23.66 0.32
N LEU A 230 -3.80 22.66 -0.21
CA LEU A 230 -3.62 22.19 -1.59
C LEU A 230 -4.96 22.32 -2.31
N PRO A 231 -5.04 23.01 -3.45
CA PRO A 231 -6.27 23.12 -4.20
C PRO A 231 -6.57 21.82 -4.95
N THR A 232 -7.84 21.48 -5.10
CA THR A 232 -8.33 20.53 -6.08
C THR A 232 -8.49 21.22 -7.44
N ARG A 233 -8.71 20.45 -8.49
CA ARG A 233 -9.14 20.94 -9.80
C ARG A 233 -10.40 21.77 -9.78
N SER A 234 -11.31 21.48 -8.85
CA SER A 234 -12.54 22.28 -8.69
C SER A 234 -12.30 23.56 -7.89
N GLY A 235 -11.05 23.88 -7.54
CA GLY A 235 -10.69 25.05 -6.74
C GLY A 235 -11.03 24.92 -5.25
N THR A 236 -11.41 23.72 -4.79
CA THR A 236 -11.70 23.45 -3.37
C THR A 236 -10.45 22.97 -2.63
N THR A 237 -10.45 22.96 -1.31
CA THR A 237 -9.31 22.44 -0.55
C THR A 237 -9.28 20.92 -0.56
N GLN A 238 -8.14 20.33 -0.93
CA GLN A 238 -7.87 18.91 -0.75
C GLN A 238 -7.79 18.55 0.73
N PHE A 239 -8.24 17.34 1.05
CA PHE A 239 -8.17 16.78 2.40
C PHE A 239 -7.21 15.60 2.50
N LYS A 240 -6.69 15.12 1.36
CA LYS A 240 -5.72 14.02 1.30
C LYS A 240 -4.91 14.05 0.01
N VAL A 241 -3.62 13.81 0.14
CA VAL A 241 -2.75 13.36 -0.95
C VAL A 241 -2.56 11.86 -0.75
N MET A 242 -2.73 11.08 -1.83
CA MET A 242 -2.59 9.63 -1.80
C MET A 242 -1.12 9.27 -2.05
N GLU A 243 -0.43 8.79 -1.02
CA GLU A 243 1.02 8.55 -1.04
C GLU A 243 1.43 7.41 -1.97
N ASP A 244 0.57 6.41 -2.14
CA ASP A 244 0.75 5.31 -3.08
C ASP A 244 0.71 5.79 -4.53
N ILE A 245 -0.27 6.62 -4.89
CA ILE A 245 -0.38 7.22 -6.22
C ILE A 245 0.77 8.21 -6.45
N TRP A 246 1.09 9.04 -5.45
CA TRP A 246 2.23 9.96 -5.53
C TRP A 246 3.53 9.21 -5.84
N LEU A 247 3.82 8.12 -5.10
CA LEU A 247 5.02 7.32 -5.29
C LEU A 247 5.07 6.69 -6.69
N GLY A 248 3.96 6.12 -7.17
CA GLY A 248 3.89 5.61 -8.55
C GLY A 248 4.05 6.71 -9.61
N SER A 249 3.48 7.90 -9.36
CA SER A 249 3.62 9.05 -10.26
C SER A 249 5.07 9.52 -10.34
N LEU A 250 5.80 9.43 -9.24
CA LEU A 250 7.18 9.84 -9.15
C LEU A 250 8.06 8.89 -9.96
N LEU A 251 7.88 7.57 -9.81
CA LEU A 251 8.54 6.55 -10.62
C LEU A 251 8.21 6.67 -12.12
N PHE A 252 7.02 7.16 -12.46
CA PHE A 252 6.63 7.37 -13.85
C PHE A 252 7.26 8.63 -14.46
N ARG A 253 7.24 9.75 -13.73
CA ARG A 253 7.77 11.05 -14.18
C ARG A 253 9.30 11.08 -14.16
N GLN A 254 9.91 10.32 -13.27
CA GLN A 254 11.35 10.15 -13.14
C GLN A 254 11.66 8.65 -13.27
N PRO A 255 11.51 8.09 -14.49
CA PRO A 255 11.82 6.69 -14.71
C PRO A 255 13.30 6.46 -14.39
N PRO A 256 13.63 5.35 -13.73
CA PRO A 256 15.02 5.01 -13.50
C PRO A 256 15.75 4.78 -14.83
N ALA A 257 17.08 4.85 -14.81
CA ALA A 257 17.90 4.57 -16.00
C ALA A 257 17.70 3.15 -16.55
N ARG A 258 17.22 2.24 -15.70
CA ARG A 258 16.91 0.84 -16.03
C ARG A 258 15.41 0.67 -16.23
N ALA A 259 15.03 -0.34 -17.01
CA ALA A 259 13.62 -0.70 -17.16
C ALA A 259 13.00 -1.16 -15.81
N LEU A 260 11.87 -0.57 -15.44
CA LEU A 260 11.11 -0.99 -14.27
C LEU A 260 10.50 -2.38 -14.44
N SER A 261 10.53 -3.19 -13.38
CA SER A 261 9.81 -4.46 -13.30
C SER A 261 8.65 -4.33 -12.31
N TYR A 262 7.44 -4.10 -12.82
CA TYR A 262 6.23 -4.02 -12.01
C TYR A 262 5.71 -5.42 -11.69
N VAL A 263 5.59 -5.77 -10.42
CA VAL A 263 5.04 -7.08 -9.99
C VAL A 263 3.70 -6.88 -9.31
N ALA A 264 2.63 -7.30 -9.98
CA ALA A 264 1.27 -7.19 -9.47
C ALA A 264 0.93 -8.35 -8.52
N LEU A 265 0.54 -7.98 -7.30
CA LEU A 265 -0.20 -8.80 -6.36
C LEU A 265 -1.70 -8.60 -6.60
N SER A 266 -2.51 -9.67 -6.61
CA SER A 266 -3.93 -9.52 -6.98
C SER A 266 -4.89 -10.46 -6.26
N GLU A 267 -5.91 -9.89 -5.60
CA GLU A 267 -7.05 -10.65 -5.05
C GLU A 267 -7.76 -11.55 -6.09
N ARG A 268 -7.89 -11.10 -7.35
CA ARG A 268 -8.62 -11.81 -8.41
C ARG A 268 -7.86 -12.99 -9.02
N ASP A 269 -6.59 -12.79 -9.36
CA ASP A 269 -5.80 -13.76 -10.11
C ASP A 269 -5.04 -14.76 -9.21
N ASP A 270 -4.67 -14.40 -7.97
CA ASP A 270 -3.83 -15.24 -7.10
C ASP A 270 -4.27 -15.31 -5.62
N ALA A 271 -5.27 -14.51 -5.23
CA ALA A 271 -5.77 -14.40 -3.85
C ALA A 271 -4.68 -14.10 -2.79
N THR A 272 -3.52 -13.57 -3.20
CA THR A 272 -2.42 -13.14 -2.31
C THR A 272 -2.78 -11.90 -1.49
N LEU A 273 -3.79 -11.17 -1.94
CA LEU A 273 -4.33 -9.99 -1.27
C LEU A 273 -5.81 -10.21 -0.97
N VAL A 274 -6.24 -9.73 0.20
CA VAL A 274 -7.65 -9.53 0.48
C VAL A 274 -7.88 -8.21 1.18
N SER A 275 -8.77 -7.38 0.63
CA SER A 275 -9.28 -6.19 1.32
C SER A 275 -10.53 -6.58 2.12
N ASP A 276 -10.42 -6.71 3.44
CA ASP A 276 -11.56 -7.03 4.27
C ASP A 276 -12.54 -5.85 4.37
N GLY A 277 -13.54 -5.84 3.49
CA GLY A 277 -14.66 -4.91 3.55
C GLY A 277 -15.69 -5.34 4.59
N TRP A 278 -15.33 -5.41 5.87
CA TRP A 278 -16.23 -5.54 7.04
C TRP A 278 -16.51 -6.93 7.63
N GLY A 279 -15.81 -8.00 7.24
CA GLY A 279 -16.24 -9.36 7.60
C GLY A 279 -15.18 -10.41 7.87
N LEU A 280 -13.90 -10.11 8.10
CA LEU A 280 -12.86 -11.15 8.08
C LEU A 280 -12.99 -12.04 6.83
N LYS A 281 -13.33 -11.46 5.68
CA LYS A 281 -13.20 -12.19 4.41
C LYS A 281 -11.70 -12.36 4.23
N ILE A 282 -11.17 -13.50 4.61
CA ILE A 282 -9.75 -13.83 4.52
C ILE A 282 -9.67 -15.11 3.70
N SER A 283 -8.94 -15.06 2.58
CA SER A 283 -8.65 -16.26 1.82
C SER A 283 -7.52 -17.02 2.53
N THR A 284 -7.54 -18.35 2.50
CA THR A 284 -6.43 -19.17 3.02
C THR A 284 -5.08 -18.78 2.43
N PRO A 285 -4.92 -18.51 1.11
CA PRO A 285 -3.62 -18.15 0.54
C PRO A 285 -3.20 -16.68 0.73
N ALA A 286 -4.08 -15.80 1.23
CA ALA A 286 -3.73 -14.38 1.36
C ALA A 286 -2.44 -14.19 2.16
N VAL A 287 -1.52 -13.46 1.56
CA VAL A 287 -0.26 -13.04 2.16
C VAL A 287 -0.44 -11.70 2.86
N VAL A 288 -1.32 -10.84 2.35
CA VAL A 288 -1.57 -9.53 2.94
C VAL A 288 -3.07 -9.28 3.06
N VAL A 289 -3.49 -8.81 4.23
CA VAL A 289 -4.88 -8.52 4.55
C VAL A 289 -5.00 -7.07 5.00
N HIS A 290 -5.85 -6.28 4.32
CA HIS A 290 -6.17 -4.94 4.79
C HIS A 290 -7.22 -5.01 5.89
N VAL A 291 -6.84 -4.65 7.12
CA VAL A 291 -7.72 -4.63 8.28
C VAL A 291 -8.46 -3.29 8.35
N LYS A 292 -9.32 -3.04 7.34
CA LYS A 292 -10.13 -1.82 7.29
C LYS A 292 -11.06 -1.76 8.49
N ASN A 293 -11.02 -0.66 9.23
CA ASN A 293 -12.03 -0.40 10.24
C ASN A 293 -12.48 1.07 10.20
N HIS A 294 -13.76 1.28 9.91
CA HIS A 294 -14.40 2.60 10.01
C HIS A 294 -15.05 2.80 11.38
N LEU A 295 -15.09 1.77 12.24
CA LEU A 295 -15.63 1.85 13.60
C LEU A 295 -14.46 1.76 14.59
N ALA A 296 -14.13 2.88 15.25
CA ALA A 296 -13.03 2.98 16.20
C ALA A 296 -13.08 1.85 17.26
N GLY A 297 -11.92 1.25 17.57
CA GLY A 297 -11.74 0.38 18.73
C GLY A 297 -11.91 -1.14 18.55
N LYS A 298 -11.96 -1.67 17.32
CA LYS A 298 -11.95 -3.14 17.07
C LYS A 298 -10.78 -3.66 16.23
N GLN A 299 -9.72 -2.87 16.09
CA GLN A 299 -8.61 -3.23 15.19
C GLN A 299 -7.75 -4.35 15.79
N LEU A 300 -7.44 -4.28 17.08
CA LEU A 300 -6.63 -5.30 17.75
C LEU A 300 -7.26 -6.69 17.68
N GLU A 301 -8.56 -6.81 17.97
CA GLU A 301 -9.29 -8.07 17.88
C GLU A 301 -9.24 -8.65 16.47
N ARG A 302 -9.30 -7.79 15.44
CA ARG A 302 -9.21 -8.23 14.05
C ARG A 302 -7.80 -8.68 13.67
N PHE A 303 -6.76 -8.01 14.16
CA PHE A 303 -5.38 -8.49 14.01
C PHE A 303 -5.23 -9.87 14.64
N LEU A 304 -5.67 -10.05 15.89
CA LEU A 304 -5.58 -11.31 16.61
C LEU A 304 -6.38 -12.43 15.92
N ALA A 305 -7.60 -12.14 15.47
CA ALA A 305 -8.42 -13.09 14.74
C ALA A 305 -7.80 -13.48 13.39
N THR A 306 -7.28 -12.50 12.64
CA THR A 306 -6.56 -12.75 11.38
C THR A 306 -5.32 -13.61 11.63
N HIS A 307 -4.58 -13.34 12.70
CA HIS A 307 -3.37 -14.07 13.04
C HIS A 307 -3.64 -15.53 13.41
N ALA A 308 -4.60 -15.77 14.31
CA ALA A 308 -4.97 -17.11 14.71
C ALA A 308 -5.49 -17.92 13.51
N PHE A 309 -6.31 -17.30 12.64
CA PHE A 309 -6.75 -17.94 11.40
C PHE A 309 -5.57 -18.30 10.48
N LYS A 310 -4.57 -17.43 10.37
CA LYS A 310 -3.39 -17.67 9.53
C LYS A 310 -2.45 -18.73 10.11
N LEU A 311 -2.35 -18.87 11.43
CA LEU A 311 -1.61 -19.96 12.04
C LEU A 311 -2.25 -21.32 11.75
N GLU A 312 -3.58 -21.39 11.79
CA GLU A 312 -4.32 -22.67 11.68
C GLU A 312 -4.61 -23.06 10.23
N ALA A 313 -4.96 -22.09 9.37
CA ALA A 313 -5.59 -22.33 8.08
C ALA A 313 -4.82 -21.75 6.89
N HIS A 314 -3.66 -21.13 7.08
CA HIS A 314 -2.89 -20.63 5.93
C HIS A 314 -2.41 -21.78 5.05
N CYS A 315 -2.71 -21.67 3.75
CA CYS A 315 -2.29 -22.63 2.76
C CYS A 315 -1.04 -22.13 2.06
N ARG A 316 0.10 -22.79 2.31
CA ARG A 316 1.36 -22.47 1.64
C ARG A 316 1.20 -22.61 0.14
N GLN A 317 1.44 -21.52 -0.59
CA GLN A 317 1.45 -21.53 -2.05
C GLN A 317 2.87 -21.56 -2.60
N GLU A 318 3.02 -22.26 -3.72
CA GLU A 318 4.17 -22.11 -4.60
C GLU A 318 3.82 -21.05 -5.63
N TYR A 319 4.54 -19.94 -5.59
CA TYR A 319 4.34 -18.83 -6.52
C TYR A 319 5.12 -19.08 -7.81
N ALA A 320 4.57 -18.58 -8.91
CA ALA A 320 5.27 -18.37 -10.17
C ALA A 320 5.06 -16.93 -10.59
N VAL A 321 6.15 -16.30 -11.02
CA VAL A 321 6.11 -14.95 -11.58
C VAL A 321 6.19 -15.07 -13.10
N ARG A 322 5.22 -14.44 -13.80
CA ARG A 322 5.19 -14.40 -15.26
C ARG A 322 5.24 -12.97 -15.72
N CYS A 323 6.26 -12.64 -16.51
CA CYS A 323 6.52 -11.30 -16.99
C CYS A 323 6.26 -11.17 -18.48
N ARG A 324 5.89 -9.96 -18.89
CA ARG A 324 5.82 -9.53 -20.29
C ARG A 324 6.42 -8.13 -20.38
N SER A 325 7.05 -7.82 -21.50
CA SER A 325 7.70 -6.52 -21.70
C SER A 325 6.83 -5.57 -22.51
N GLY A 326 7.00 -4.27 -22.24
CA GLY A 326 6.36 -3.17 -22.93
C GLY A 326 4.84 -3.24 -22.89
N CYS A 327 4.22 -2.58 -23.86
CA CYS A 327 2.76 -2.50 -23.92
C CYS A 327 2.08 -3.82 -24.32
N ASN A 328 2.84 -4.77 -24.88
CA ASN A 328 2.35 -6.13 -25.16
C ASN A 328 2.02 -6.92 -23.89
N ALA A 329 2.51 -6.47 -22.73
CA ALA A 329 2.06 -6.97 -21.45
C ALA A 329 0.58 -6.71 -21.18
N PHE A 330 -0.03 -5.76 -21.89
CA PHE A 330 -1.42 -5.39 -21.77
C PHE A 330 -2.38 -6.14 -22.70
N LEU A 331 -1.90 -7.03 -23.58
CA LEU A 331 -2.75 -7.62 -24.63
C LEU A 331 -3.41 -8.95 -24.26
N THR A 332 -3.00 -9.62 -23.17
CA THR A 332 -3.38 -11.04 -23.00
C THR A 332 -4.30 -11.34 -21.83
N ARG A 333 -5.58 -11.53 -22.16
CA ARG A 333 -6.37 -12.74 -21.82
C ARG A 333 -7.73 -12.77 -22.55
N ALA A 334 -8.26 -11.61 -22.95
CA ALA A 334 -9.54 -11.55 -23.66
C ALA A 334 -9.46 -12.14 -25.08
N GLU A 335 -8.29 -12.05 -25.74
CA GLU A 335 -8.15 -12.47 -27.14
C GLU A 335 -8.31 -13.98 -27.36
N ASN A 336 -7.96 -14.81 -26.36
CA ASN A 336 -8.01 -16.27 -26.57
C ASN A 336 -9.18 -16.99 -25.87
N GLU A 337 -9.80 -16.41 -24.83
CA GLU A 337 -10.87 -17.11 -24.07
C GLU A 337 -12.23 -16.39 -24.08
N SER A 338 -12.30 -15.10 -24.46
CA SER A 338 -13.57 -14.34 -24.47
C SER A 338 -13.96 -13.75 -25.83
N MET A 339 -13.04 -13.65 -26.79
CA MET A 339 -13.35 -13.17 -28.15
C MET A 339 -14.19 -14.15 -28.98
N ALA A 340 -14.32 -15.41 -28.57
CA ALA A 340 -15.22 -16.37 -29.22
C ALA A 340 -16.72 -16.16 -28.86
N LEU A 341 -17.06 -15.30 -27.89
CA LEU A 341 -18.42 -15.25 -27.33
C LEU A 341 -19.20 -13.95 -27.56
N ASN A 342 -18.63 -12.89 -28.17
CA ASN A 342 -19.45 -11.74 -28.56
C ASN A 342 -18.87 -10.89 -29.73
N PRO A 343 -19.33 -11.10 -30.98
CA PRO A 343 -18.84 -10.36 -32.15
C PRO A 343 -19.15 -8.84 -32.13
N ARG A 344 -20.06 -8.35 -31.27
CA ARG A 344 -20.38 -6.92 -31.19
C ARG A 344 -19.26 -6.05 -30.60
N PHE A 345 -18.26 -6.65 -29.97
CA PHE A 345 -17.14 -5.90 -29.40
C PHE A 345 -15.88 -5.94 -30.26
N ALA A 346 -15.83 -6.76 -31.33
CA ALA A 346 -14.66 -6.86 -32.21
C ALA A 346 -14.39 -5.55 -32.99
N ASP A 347 -15.45 -4.89 -33.48
CA ASP A 347 -15.34 -3.63 -34.24
C ASP A 347 -15.06 -2.39 -33.38
N MET A 348 -15.12 -2.51 -32.04
CA MET A 348 -14.86 -1.42 -31.11
C MET A 348 -13.36 -1.29 -30.74
N TRP A 349 -12.55 -2.27 -31.12
CA TRP A 349 -11.10 -2.27 -30.91
C TRP A 349 -10.40 -1.88 -32.20
N SER A 350 -10.24 -0.56 -32.38
CA SER A 350 -9.44 -0.02 -33.47
C SER A 350 -7.95 -0.36 -33.25
N PRO A 351 -7.18 -0.63 -34.32
CA PRO A 351 -5.71 -0.71 -34.29
C PRO A 351 -5.00 0.52 -33.69
N ARG A 352 -5.74 1.60 -33.38
CA ARG A 352 -5.21 2.83 -32.78
C ARG A 352 -4.85 2.72 -31.30
N LEU A 353 -5.11 1.60 -30.61
CA LEU A 353 -4.62 1.40 -29.25
C LEU A 353 -3.09 1.27 -29.19
N GLU A 354 -2.46 0.76 -30.27
CA GLU A 354 -1.00 0.80 -30.47
C GLU A 354 -0.45 2.24 -30.59
N GLN A 355 -1.32 3.22 -30.87
CA GLN A 355 -0.98 4.64 -30.94
C GLN A 355 -1.44 5.44 -29.71
N SER A 356 -2.05 4.79 -28.71
CA SER A 356 -2.46 5.49 -27.50
C SER A 356 -1.24 5.95 -26.70
N SER A 357 -1.28 7.18 -26.18
CA SER A 357 -0.27 7.82 -25.32
C SER A 357 0.07 7.05 -24.02
N LEU A 358 -0.54 5.87 -23.82
CA LEU A 358 -0.26 4.91 -22.76
C LEU A 358 1.19 4.41 -22.78
N CYS A 359 1.80 4.30 -23.95
CA CYS A 359 3.19 3.89 -24.12
C CYS A 359 4.10 5.12 -24.20
N HIS A 360 4.11 5.95 -23.16
CA HIS A 360 5.13 6.99 -23.04
C HIS A 360 6.52 6.34 -23.14
N GLY A 361 7.49 6.98 -23.81
CA GLY A 361 8.80 6.36 -24.12
C GLY A 361 9.51 5.74 -22.91
N SER A 362 9.24 6.27 -21.71
CA SER A 362 9.72 5.77 -20.42
C SER A 362 9.23 4.38 -20.02
N GLN A 363 8.12 3.88 -20.60
CA GLN A 363 7.56 2.55 -20.31
C GLN A 363 7.84 1.50 -21.40
N SER A 364 8.43 1.89 -22.53
CA SER A 364 8.68 1.00 -23.67
C SER A 364 9.51 -0.24 -23.29
N GLY A 365 10.45 -0.08 -22.34
CA GLY A 365 11.28 -1.16 -21.81
C GLY A 365 10.74 -1.85 -20.55
N ALA A 366 9.68 -1.34 -19.91
CA ALA A 366 9.20 -1.85 -18.63
C ALA A 366 8.69 -3.29 -18.74
N ALA A 367 8.91 -4.09 -17.70
CA ALA A 367 8.33 -5.41 -17.55
C ALA A 367 7.12 -5.35 -16.61
N PHE A 368 6.01 -5.95 -17.01
CA PHE A 368 4.84 -6.14 -16.16
C PHE A 368 4.69 -7.63 -15.87
N CYS A 369 4.76 -7.94 -14.59
CA CYS A 369 4.78 -9.29 -14.07
C CYS A 369 3.56 -9.54 -13.20
N ARG A 370 3.04 -10.76 -13.26
CA ARG A 370 1.97 -11.23 -12.38
C ARG A 370 2.47 -12.38 -11.54
N VAL A 371 2.04 -12.40 -10.29
CA VAL A 371 2.16 -13.56 -9.44
C VAL A 371 0.98 -14.49 -9.72
N GLY A 372 1.23 -15.79 -9.78
CA GLY A 372 0.20 -16.82 -9.85
C GLY A 372 0.62 -18.05 -9.06
N ALA A 373 -0.33 -18.90 -8.69
CA ALA A 373 -0.02 -20.20 -8.10
C ALA A 373 0.49 -21.17 -9.17
N ARG A 374 1.62 -21.87 -8.94
CA ARG A 374 2.17 -22.87 -9.87
C ARG A 374 1.21 -24.04 -10.09
N LYS A 375 0.65 -24.55 -9.00
CA LYS A 375 -0.46 -25.51 -8.95
C LYS A 375 -1.27 -25.21 -7.70
N PRO A 376 -2.61 -25.13 -7.75
CA PRO A 376 -3.39 -25.15 -6.54
C PRO A 376 -3.17 -26.52 -5.90
N ARG A 377 -2.27 -26.62 -4.90
CA ARG A 377 -2.39 -27.71 -3.94
C ARG A 377 -3.83 -27.65 -3.43
N GLN A 378 -4.46 -28.81 -3.24
CA GLN A 378 -5.75 -28.85 -2.56
C GLN A 378 -5.52 -28.29 -1.17
N CYS A 379 -5.69 -26.98 -1.03
CA CYS A 379 -5.82 -26.37 0.28
C CYS A 379 -6.99 -27.11 0.91
N PRO A 380 -6.85 -27.65 2.12
CA PRO A 380 -8.02 -28.14 2.83
C PRO A 380 -9.06 -27.03 2.73
N LYS A 381 -10.26 -27.38 2.24
CA LYS A 381 -11.36 -26.43 2.19
C LYS A 381 -11.51 -25.98 3.63
N ALA A 382 -10.94 -24.82 3.97
CA ALA A 382 -11.18 -24.21 5.26
C ALA A 382 -12.71 -24.17 5.33
N PRO A 383 -13.34 -24.76 6.35
CA PRO A 383 -14.78 -24.77 6.43
C PRO A 383 -15.20 -23.31 6.45
N LEU A 384 -15.62 -22.79 5.29
CA LEU A 384 -16.11 -21.43 5.10
C LEU A 384 -17.31 -21.17 6.03
N ASP A 385 -17.92 -22.25 6.53
CA ASP A 385 -18.95 -22.27 7.56
C ASP A 385 -18.44 -21.93 8.97
N LEU A 386 -17.18 -22.21 9.36
CA LEU A 386 -16.66 -21.79 10.68
C LEU A 386 -16.62 -20.27 10.81
N LEU A 387 -16.22 -19.54 9.76
CA LEU A 387 -16.20 -18.07 9.77
C LEU A 387 -17.58 -17.42 9.54
N LYS A 388 -18.61 -18.19 9.19
CA LYS A 388 -19.99 -17.67 9.05
C LYS A 388 -20.85 -17.97 10.27
N LYS A 389 -20.79 -19.18 10.81
CA LYS A 389 -21.58 -19.61 11.97
C LYS A 389 -20.92 -19.31 13.30
N ASP A 390 -19.59 -19.21 13.36
CA ASP A 390 -18.84 -19.16 14.62
C ASP A 390 -17.99 -17.90 14.82
N ARG A 391 -18.29 -16.86 14.04
CA ARG A 391 -17.70 -15.52 14.20
C ARG A 391 -17.76 -15.04 15.64
N SER A 392 -18.89 -15.22 16.31
CA SER A 392 -19.10 -14.79 17.68
C SER A 392 -18.16 -15.48 18.67
N GLN A 393 -17.89 -16.78 18.52
CA GLN A 393 -16.99 -17.51 19.42
C GLN A 393 -15.53 -17.16 19.15
N TYR A 394 -15.13 -17.06 17.88
CA TYR A 394 -13.78 -16.62 17.51
C TYR A 394 -13.51 -15.18 17.98
N PHE A 395 -14.48 -14.28 17.79
CA PHE A 395 -14.42 -12.93 18.35
C PHE A 395 -14.45 -12.95 19.88
N ALA A 396 -15.18 -13.82 20.55
CA ALA A 396 -15.20 -13.90 22.02
C ALA A 396 -13.84 -14.35 22.59
N GLN A 397 -13.24 -15.40 22.02
CA GLN A 397 -11.92 -15.88 22.44
C GLN A 397 -10.82 -14.86 22.17
N THR A 398 -10.84 -14.22 20.99
CA THR A 398 -9.88 -13.16 20.65
C THR A 398 -10.12 -11.87 21.43
N LYS A 399 -11.36 -11.55 21.79
CA LYS A 399 -11.71 -10.41 22.64
C LYS A 399 -11.15 -10.54 24.04
N ALA A 400 -11.12 -11.73 24.64
CA ALA A 400 -10.50 -11.92 25.95
C ALA A 400 -8.98 -11.66 25.90
N LYS A 401 -8.29 -12.19 24.88
CA LYS A 401 -6.86 -11.91 24.65
C LYS A 401 -6.60 -10.44 24.35
N ALA A 402 -7.46 -9.81 23.53
CA ALA A 402 -7.38 -8.39 23.24
C ALA A 402 -7.60 -7.53 24.49
N ALA A 403 -8.54 -7.90 25.36
CA ALA A 403 -8.79 -7.20 26.61
C ALA A 403 -7.57 -7.26 27.53
N ALA A 404 -6.96 -8.44 27.72
CA ALA A 404 -5.75 -8.57 28.52
C ALA A 404 -4.57 -7.74 27.96
N LEU A 405 -4.40 -7.72 26.63
CA LEU A 405 -3.38 -6.87 26.01
C LEU A 405 -3.72 -5.38 26.17
N LEU A 406 -4.97 -4.98 25.95
CA LEU A 406 -5.41 -3.59 26.12
C LEU A 406 -5.27 -3.13 27.57
N GLU A 407 -5.48 -3.99 28.55
CA GLU A 407 -5.27 -3.68 29.97
C GLU A 407 -3.79 -3.34 30.22
N SER A 408 -2.86 -4.17 29.70
CA SER A 408 -1.42 -3.87 29.78
C SER A 408 -1.00 -2.58 29.04
N LEU A 409 -1.75 -2.18 28.00
CA LEU A 409 -1.52 -0.94 27.26
C LEU A 409 -2.23 0.27 27.88
N SER A 410 -3.28 0.05 28.66
CA SER A 410 -4.12 1.11 29.23
C SER A 410 -3.35 1.96 30.24
N ASP A 411 -2.41 1.35 30.95
CA ASP A 411 -1.43 2.06 31.80
C ASP A 411 -0.66 3.13 31.01
N ALA A 412 -0.33 2.87 29.73
CA ALA A 412 0.32 3.84 28.84
C ALA A 412 -0.65 4.88 28.26
N ARG A 413 -1.93 4.51 28.06
CA ARG A 413 -2.97 5.40 27.50
C ARG A 413 -3.36 6.52 28.48
N TRP A 414 -3.39 6.23 29.77
CA TRP A 414 -3.66 7.22 30.81
C TRP A 414 -2.54 8.26 30.94
N THR A 415 -1.29 7.87 30.64
CA THR A 415 -0.13 8.79 30.65
C THR A 415 -0.20 9.86 29.57
N LEU A 416 -0.83 9.57 28.42
CA LEU A 416 -0.91 10.49 27.29
C LEU A 416 -1.86 11.68 27.50
N GLY A 417 -2.68 11.68 28.55
CA GLY A 417 -3.79 12.64 28.67
C GLY A 417 -4.79 12.55 27.51
N LEU A 418 -4.72 11.49 26.70
CA LEU A 418 -5.66 11.16 25.63
C LEU A 418 -6.94 10.58 26.25
N ALA A 419 -7.57 11.33 27.15
CA ALA A 419 -9.02 11.29 27.27
C ALA A 419 -9.58 11.43 25.84
N LYS A 420 -10.63 10.67 25.49
CA LYS A 420 -11.33 10.73 24.19
C LYS A 420 -11.48 12.18 23.70
N SER A 421 -10.47 12.71 23.03
CA SER A 421 -10.33 14.13 22.75
C SER A 421 -10.60 14.28 21.27
N GLY A 422 -11.82 14.74 20.96
CA GLY A 422 -12.12 15.67 19.88
C GLY A 422 -11.81 15.33 18.41
N VAL A 423 -11.04 14.28 18.09
CA VAL A 423 -10.67 13.98 16.70
C VAL A 423 -11.89 13.52 15.88
N ASP A 424 -12.91 12.94 16.52
CA ASP A 424 -14.19 12.63 15.88
C ASP A 424 -15.08 13.88 15.63
N GLN A 425 -14.76 15.05 16.20
CA GLN A 425 -15.56 16.26 15.99
C GLN A 425 -15.10 17.14 14.81
N VAL A 426 -13.91 16.91 14.24
CA VAL A 426 -13.44 17.70 13.09
C VAL A 426 -13.93 17.11 11.74
N SER A 427 -14.54 15.92 11.72
CA SER A 427 -14.98 15.27 10.47
C SER A 427 -16.47 15.32 10.14
N MET A 428 -17.33 16.04 10.87
CA MET A 428 -18.74 16.24 10.48
C MET A 428 -19.27 17.65 10.78
N GLY A 429 -18.63 18.67 10.21
CA GLY A 429 -19.26 19.99 10.05
C GLY A 429 -20.31 19.98 8.94
N ARG A 430 -21.51 19.40 9.18
CA ARG A 430 -22.70 19.73 8.37
C ARG A 430 -23.06 21.19 8.65
N ARG A 431 -22.62 22.11 7.78
CA ARG A 431 -23.19 23.46 7.74
C ARG A 431 -24.67 23.32 7.38
N ARG A 432 -25.56 23.79 8.27
CA ARG A 432 -26.96 24.04 7.92
C ARG A 432 -26.98 25.09 6.79
N PRO A 433 -27.90 24.97 5.81
CA PRO A 433 -28.10 26.05 4.85
C PRO A 433 -28.60 27.28 5.61
N VAL A 434 -27.92 28.40 5.41
CA VAL A 434 -28.45 29.71 5.74
C VAL A 434 -29.43 30.04 4.62
N GLU A 435 -30.72 30.07 4.94
CA GLU A 435 -31.74 30.65 4.07
C GLU A 435 -31.39 32.14 3.85
N ARG A 436 -31.38 32.54 2.59
CA ARG A 436 -31.55 33.92 2.16
C ARG A 436 -32.79 34.00 1.31
#